data_AF-D7C170-F1
#
_entry.id   AF-D7C170-F1
#
_cell.length_a   1.000
_cell.length_b   1.000
_cell.length_c   1.000
_cell.angle_alpha   90.00
_cell.angle_beta   90.00
_cell.angle_gamma   90.00
#
_symmetry.space_group_name_H-M   'P 1'
#
loop_
_entity.id
_entity.type
_entity.pdbx_description
1 polymer ?
#
loop_
_entity_poly.entity_id
_entity_poly.type
_entity_poly.pdbx_seq_one_letter_code
_entity_poly.pdbx_strand_id
1 'polypeptide(L)'
;MWIVADAGYDVMRLAFLLRDLPVEILGRLRSDRVMRRPTPPRVYNPTGGRPPKHGGEFIFKDTRTWGAPDVETKSETTRYGTAHAQSWDRLHPELQQRAAWRDHTGKLPVIEGTVIRLQVDHLPSGGDPKPLWLWWSRPTAAPAETDLAWQASLRRFDIEHFFRMIKQTLGWTAPRLRDAEAAERWTWLIVAQCREVRGLEPVSRCRGA
;
A
#
# COMPACT_ATOMS: atom_id res chain seq x y z
N MET A 1 -5.60 4.36 -12.91
CA MET A 1 -5.37 5.29 -11.77
C MET A 1 -4.95 4.47 -10.55
N TRP A 2 -4.03 4.96 -9.71
CA TRP A 2 -3.61 4.25 -8.48
C TRP A 2 -4.18 4.89 -7.23
N ILE A 3 -4.64 4.07 -6.29
CA ILE A 3 -4.98 4.48 -4.93
C ILE A 3 -3.90 3.91 -4.01
N VAL A 4 -3.18 4.80 -3.32
CA VAL A 4 -2.10 4.44 -2.40
C VAL A 4 -2.59 4.54 -0.95
N ALA A 5 -2.47 3.46 -0.19
CA ALA A 5 -2.99 3.37 1.18
C ALA A 5 -1.93 2.90 2.20
N ASP A 6 -2.07 3.33 3.45
CA ASP A 6 -1.22 2.85 4.56
C ASP A 6 -1.76 1.56 5.18
N ALA A 7 -0.98 0.94 6.09
CA ALA A 7 -1.27 -0.35 6.71
C ALA A 7 -2.54 -0.41 7.57
N GLY A 8 -3.18 0.73 7.84
CA GLY A 8 -4.48 0.81 8.52
C GLY A 8 -5.67 0.42 7.62
N TYR A 9 -5.50 0.40 6.30
CA TYR A 9 -6.56 0.06 5.36
C TYR A 9 -6.54 -1.42 4.98
N ASP A 10 -7.71 -2.04 4.83
CA ASP A 10 -7.85 -3.37 4.22
C ASP A 10 -7.80 -3.22 2.69
N VAL A 11 -6.58 -3.18 2.15
CA VAL A 11 -6.31 -3.00 0.71
C VAL A 11 -6.93 -4.10 -0.17
N MET A 12 -7.15 -5.28 0.40
CA MET A 12 -7.76 -6.42 -0.30
C MET A 12 -9.26 -6.21 -0.44
N ARG A 13 -9.90 -5.73 0.64
CA ARG A 13 -11.31 -5.35 0.59
C ARG A 13 -11.52 -4.21 -0.40
N LEU A 14 -10.66 -3.19 -0.39
CA LEU A 14 -10.74 -2.10 -1.35
C LEU A 14 -10.61 -2.60 -2.80
N ALA A 15 -9.62 -3.46 -3.08
CA ALA A 15 -9.44 -4.05 -4.41
C ALA A 15 -10.67 -4.86 -4.84
N PHE A 16 -11.28 -5.63 -3.92
CA PHE A 16 -12.50 -6.38 -4.22
C PHE A 16 -13.71 -5.49 -4.53
N LEU A 17 -13.91 -4.43 -3.75
CA LEU A 17 -15.04 -3.50 -3.93
C LEU A 17 -14.92 -2.65 -5.19
N LEU A 18 -13.68 -2.35 -5.59
CA LEU A 18 -13.38 -1.46 -6.72
C LEU A 18 -12.97 -2.23 -7.99
N ARG A 19 -13.12 -3.56 -8.00
CA ARG A 19 -12.67 -4.42 -9.11
C ARG A 19 -13.29 -4.11 -10.47
N ASP A 20 -14.47 -3.47 -10.47
CA ASP A 20 -15.22 -3.11 -11.67
C ASP A 20 -14.88 -1.68 -12.16
N LEU A 21 -13.91 -1.02 -11.52
CA LEU A 21 -13.43 0.32 -11.87
C LEU A 21 -11.98 0.26 -12.38
N PRO A 22 -11.53 1.22 -13.22
CA PRO A 22 -10.17 1.26 -13.76
C PRO A 22 -9.14 1.79 -12.74
N VAL A 23 -9.18 1.24 -11.53
CA VAL A 23 -8.32 1.62 -10.41
C VAL A 23 -7.53 0.43 -9.90
N GLU A 24 -6.29 0.69 -9.51
CA GLU A 24 -5.42 -0.29 -8.88
C GLU A 24 -5.09 0.17 -7.46
N ILE A 25 -5.04 -0.77 -6.53
CA ILE A 25 -4.80 -0.49 -5.12
C ILE A 25 -3.37 -0.91 -4.79
N LEU A 26 -2.58 0.05 -4.33
CA LEU A 26 -1.28 -0.19 -3.74
C LEU A 26 -1.36 0.17 -2.27
N GLY A 27 -0.91 -0.68 -1.36
CA GLY A 27 -0.78 -0.24 0.01
C GLY A 27 0.14 -1.05 0.88
N ARG A 28 0.49 -0.43 2.00
CA ARG A 28 1.43 -0.99 2.95
C ARG A 28 0.81 -2.17 3.69
N LEU A 29 1.60 -3.22 3.84
CA LEU A 29 1.29 -4.35 4.70
C LEU A 29 2.12 -4.31 5.98
N ARG A 30 1.56 -4.86 7.05
CA ARG A 30 2.31 -5.13 8.28
C ARG A 30 3.32 -6.24 8.04
N SER A 31 4.44 -6.20 8.74
CA SER A 31 5.53 -7.19 8.62
C SER A 31 5.21 -8.57 9.21
N ASP A 32 4.07 -8.74 9.88
CA ASP A 32 3.62 -10.00 10.49
C ASP A 32 2.58 -10.75 9.65
N ARG A 33 2.39 -10.36 8.39
CA ARG A 33 1.42 -10.99 7.50
C ARG A 33 1.92 -12.34 6.98
N VAL A 34 0.95 -13.21 6.74
CA VAL A 34 1.10 -14.46 6.00
C VAL A 34 0.23 -14.37 4.75
N MET A 35 0.85 -14.66 3.62
CA MET A 35 0.21 -14.75 2.31
C MET A 35 0.22 -16.21 1.86
N ARG A 36 -0.60 -16.51 0.86
CA ARG A 36 -0.73 -17.81 0.23
C ARG A 36 -0.36 -17.67 -1.25
N ARG A 37 0.25 -18.73 -1.78
CA ARG A 37 0.46 -18.88 -3.23
C ARG A 37 -0.83 -19.33 -3.92
N PRO A 38 -0.91 -19.18 -5.25
CA PRO A 38 -1.94 -19.83 -6.04
C PRO A 38 -1.95 -21.34 -5.78
N THR A 39 -3.13 -21.95 -5.88
CA THR A 39 -3.22 -23.41 -5.78
C THR A 39 -2.44 -24.04 -6.93
N PRO A 40 -1.53 -25.00 -6.67
CA PRO A 40 -0.80 -25.67 -7.74
C PRO A 40 -1.78 -26.39 -8.69
N PRO A 41 -1.42 -26.56 -9.98
CA PRO A 41 -2.25 -27.31 -10.93
C PRO A 41 -2.68 -28.66 -10.35
N ARG A 42 -3.95 -29.03 -10.58
CA ARG A 42 -4.53 -30.24 -9.99
C ARG A 42 -3.79 -31.48 -10.51
N VAL A 43 -3.07 -32.15 -9.63
CA VAL A 43 -2.59 -33.51 -9.86
C VAL A 43 -3.74 -34.47 -9.52
N TYR A 44 -4.03 -35.42 -10.41
CA TYR A 44 -5.04 -36.44 -10.17
C TYR A 44 -4.70 -37.22 -8.89
N ASN A 45 -5.64 -37.28 -7.94
CA ASN A 45 -5.50 -38.08 -6.72
C ASN A 45 -6.50 -39.24 -6.76
N PRO A 46 -6.03 -40.51 -6.86
CA PRO A 46 -6.91 -41.69 -6.94
C PRO A 46 -7.75 -41.91 -5.68
N THR A 47 -7.38 -41.36 -4.52
CA THR A 47 -8.21 -41.45 -3.29
C THR A 47 -9.31 -40.39 -3.21
N GLY A 48 -9.42 -39.50 -4.20
CA GLY A 48 -10.36 -38.39 -4.19
C GLY A 48 -10.01 -37.33 -3.15
N GLY A 49 -10.70 -36.19 -3.20
CA GLY A 49 -10.51 -35.09 -2.26
C GLY A 49 -10.84 -33.73 -2.85
N ARG A 50 -11.35 -32.83 -1.99
CA ARG A 50 -11.58 -31.43 -2.36
C ARG A 50 -10.24 -30.78 -2.66
N PRO A 51 -10.02 -30.22 -3.86
CA PRO A 51 -8.77 -29.54 -4.15
C PRO A 51 -8.56 -28.37 -3.18
N PRO A 52 -7.32 -28.15 -2.72
CA PRO A 52 -7.02 -27.03 -1.82
C PRO A 52 -7.37 -25.70 -2.50
N LYS A 53 -7.75 -24.70 -1.70
CA LYS A 53 -8.04 -23.35 -2.18
C LYS A 53 -6.77 -22.47 -2.26
N HIS A 54 -5.75 -22.85 -1.50
CA HIS A 54 -4.52 -22.10 -1.31
C HIS A 54 -3.31 -23.00 -1.55
N GLY A 55 -2.25 -22.45 -2.13
CA GLY A 55 -0.93 -23.09 -2.19
C GLY A 55 -0.12 -22.87 -0.90
N GLY A 56 1.20 -23.03 -1.01
CA GLY A 56 2.13 -22.85 0.10
C GLY A 56 2.09 -21.45 0.74
N GLU A 57 2.60 -21.36 1.96
CA GLU A 57 2.67 -20.12 2.72
C GLU A 57 3.85 -19.24 2.27
N PHE A 58 3.63 -17.93 2.38
CA PHE A 58 4.64 -16.90 2.27
C PHE A 58 4.53 -16.04 3.54
N ILE A 59 5.45 -16.24 4.47
CA ILE A 59 5.44 -15.61 5.80
C ILE A 59 6.45 -14.47 5.78
N PHE A 60 6.03 -13.23 6.00
CA PHE A 60 6.90 -12.06 5.89
C PHE A 60 8.05 -12.05 6.90
N LYS A 61 7.92 -12.80 8.00
CA LYS A 61 8.95 -12.96 9.03
C LYS A 61 9.88 -14.16 8.80
N ASP A 62 9.59 -15.03 7.83
CA ASP A 62 10.36 -16.26 7.59
C ASP A 62 10.83 -16.34 6.13
N THR A 63 12.08 -15.95 5.91
CA THR A 63 12.75 -15.91 4.59
C THR A 63 12.77 -17.26 3.89
N ARG A 64 12.72 -18.36 4.64
CA ARG A 64 12.72 -19.73 4.08
C ARG A 64 11.45 -20.03 3.27
N THR A 65 10.38 -19.27 3.49
CA THR A 65 9.10 -19.43 2.79
C THR A 65 9.01 -18.63 1.49
N TRP A 66 9.94 -17.70 1.25
CA TRP A 66 9.79 -16.72 0.17
C TRP A 66 10.06 -17.30 -1.22
N GLY A 67 10.94 -18.30 -1.32
CA GLY A 67 11.45 -18.76 -2.62
C GLY A 67 12.17 -17.64 -3.38
N ALA A 68 12.48 -17.88 -4.66
CA ALA A 68 13.02 -16.85 -5.52
C ALA A 68 11.97 -15.74 -5.77
N PRO A 69 12.37 -14.45 -5.79
CA PRO A 69 11.49 -13.39 -6.27
C PRO A 69 11.25 -13.52 -7.77
N ASP A 70 10.06 -13.13 -8.23
CA ASP A 70 9.72 -13.07 -9.65
C ASP A 70 10.44 -11.89 -10.33
N VAL A 71 10.62 -10.80 -9.58
CA VAL A 71 11.36 -9.61 -10.00
C VAL A 71 12.21 -9.10 -8.84
N GLU A 72 13.43 -8.69 -9.16
CA GLU A 72 14.37 -8.08 -8.23
C GLU A 72 15.05 -6.88 -8.90
N THR A 73 15.01 -5.72 -8.24
CA THR A 73 15.62 -4.48 -8.71
C THR A 73 16.48 -3.84 -7.62
N LYS A 74 17.54 -3.14 -8.04
CA LYS A 74 18.37 -2.32 -7.17
C LYS A 74 18.52 -0.95 -7.82
N SER A 75 18.12 0.09 -7.10
CA SER A 75 18.09 1.46 -7.59
C SER A 75 18.80 2.39 -6.62
N GLU A 76 19.77 3.16 -7.11
CA GLU A 76 20.43 4.18 -6.31
C GLU A 76 19.48 5.34 -6.01
N THR A 77 19.43 5.77 -4.76
CA THR A 77 18.60 6.90 -4.34
C THR A 77 19.42 7.92 -3.58
N THR A 78 19.09 9.20 -3.75
CA THR A 78 19.81 10.29 -3.08
C THR A 78 19.53 10.39 -1.58
N ARG A 79 18.42 9.79 -1.10
CA ARG A 79 17.94 9.94 0.30
C ARG A 79 18.00 8.66 1.12
N TYR A 80 18.02 7.49 0.48
CA TYR A 80 17.90 6.21 1.16
C TYR A 80 19.07 5.25 0.86
N GLY A 81 20.04 5.69 0.06
CA GLY A 81 21.08 4.81 -0.50
C GLY A 81 20.49 3.87 -1.54
N THR A 82 20.98 2.63 -1.56
CA THR A 82 20.47 1.59 -2.45
C THR A 82 19.07 1.16 -2.01
N ALA A 83 18.08 1.31 -2.91
CA ALA A 83 16.77 0.72 -2.77
C ALA A 83 16.77 -0.67 -3.41
N HIS A 84 16.67 -1.71 -2.59
CA HIS A 84 16.55 -3.10 -3.02
C HIS A 84 15.08 -3.53 -2.94
N ALA A 85 14.45 -3.70 -4.11
CA ALA A 85 13.07 -4.15 -4.21
C ALA A 85 13.01 -5.58 -4.74
N GLN A 86 12.17 -6.40 -4.10
CA GLN A 86 11.90 -7.78 -4.49
C GLN A 86 10.38 -7.95 -4.55
N SER A 87 9.87 -8.58 -5.60
CA SER A 87 8.44 -8.84 -5.71
C SER A 87 8.11 -10.30 -6.01
N TRP A 88 6.96 -10.71 -5.48
CA TRP A 88 6.39 -12.04 -5.67
C TRP A 88 4.95 -11.90 -6.15
N ASP A 89 4.68 -12.54 -7.27
CA ASP A 89 3.45 -12.41 -8.02
C ASP A 89 2.37 -13.35 -7.49
N ARG A 90 1.12 -12.93 -7.75
CA ARG A 90 -0.10 -13.69 -7.50
C ARG A 90 -0.25 -14.21 -6.07
N LEU A 91 0.32 -13.50 -5.09
CA LEU A 91 0.12 -13.81 -3.69
C LEU A 91 -1.21 -13.21 -3.19
N HIS A 92 -1.87 -13.93 -2.27
CA HIS A 92 -3.13 -13.50 -1.68
C HIS A 92 -3.21 -13.85 -0.20
N PRO A 93 -3.93 -13.08 0.62
CA PRO A 93 -4.18 -13.50 1.99
C PRO A 93 -5.23 -14.61 2.04
N GLU A 94 -5.14 -15.42 3.07
CA GLU A 94 -6.25 -16.29 3.44
C GLU A 94 -7.31 -15.46 4.18
N LEU A 95 -8.35 -15.06 3.43
CA LEU A 95 -9.45 -14.29 3.99
C LEU A 95 -10.28 -15.13 4.96
N GLN A 96 -10.70 -14.51 6.05
CA GLN A 96 -11.59 -15.07 7.06
C GLN A 96 -12.84 -14.20 7.18
N GLN A 97 -13.97 -14.79 7.56
CA GLN A 97 -15.25 -14.10 7.71
C GLN A 97 -15.28 -13.26 9.01
N ARG A 98 -14.46 -12.21 9.04
CA ARG A 98 -14.28 -11.31 10.17
C ARG A 98 -13.94 -9.90 9.69
N ALA A 99 -13.99 -8.92 10.59
CA ALA A 99 -13.68 -7.52 10.29
C ALA A 99 -14.44 -7.03 9.03
N ALA A 100 -13.72 -6.54 8.01
CA ALA A 100 -14.31 -6.03 6.77
C ALA A 100 -15.03 -7.09 5.91
N TRP A 101 -14.90 -8.38 6.26
CA TRP A 101 -15.49 -9.52 5.57
C TRP A 101 -16.59 -10.23 6.38
N ARG A 102 -16.98 -9.69 7.55
CA ARG A 102 -17.95 -10.32 8.45
C ARG A 102 -19.29 -10.60 7.76
N ASP A 103 -19.81 -9.59 7.08
CA ASP A 103 -21.13 -9.62 6.46
C ASP A 103 -21.05 -9.99 4.96
N HIS A 104 -19.90 -10.52 4.51
CA HIS A 104 -19.74 -10.96 3.13
C HIS A 104 -20.58 -12.19 2.85
N THR A 105 -21.48 -12.09 1.87
CA THR A 105 -22.34 -13.20 1.46
C THR A 105 -21.63 -14.14 0.50
N GLY A 106 -21.75 -15.45 0.74
CA GLY A 106 -21.20 -16.48 -0.13
C GLY A 106 -19.73 -16.80 0.14
N LYS A 107 -19.05 -17.39 -0.84
CA LYS A 107 -17.65 -17.82 -0.69
C LYS A 107 -16.72 -16.61 -0.66
N LEU A 108 -15.79 -16.58 0.29
CA LEU A 108 -14.74 -15.56 0.32
C LEU A 108 -13.87 -15.67 -0.94
N PRO A 109 -13.62 -14.55 -1.64
CA PRO A 109 -12.84 -14.57 -2.87
C PRO A 109 -11.38 -14.92 -2.61
N VAL A 110 -10.67 -15.27 -3.68
CA VAL A 110 -9.20 -15.22 -3.74
C VAL A 110 -8.86 -13.95 -4.50
N ILE A 111 -8.08 -13.08 -3.88
CA ILE A 111 -7.71 -11.77 -4.44
C ILE A 111 -6.19 -11.79 -4.58
N GLU A 112 -5.74 -12.21 -5.76
CA GLU A 112 -4.33 -12.25 -6.10
C GLU A 112 -3.80 -10.82 -6.31
N GLY A 113 -2.56 -10.61 -5.90
CA GLY A 113 -1.81 -9.39 -6.17
C GLY A 113 -0.32 -9.63 -5.98
N THR A 114 0.49 -8.64 -6.34
CA THR A 114 1.94 -8.69 -6.15
C THR A 114 2.31 -8.17 -4.77
N VAL A 115 3.10 -8.94 -4.02
CA VAL A 115 3.75 -8.47 -2.79
C VAL A 115 5.12 -7.91 -3.16
N ILE A 116 5.44 -6.72 -2.67
CA ILE A 116 6.73 -6.07 -2.89
C ILE A 116 7.37 -5.83 -1.52
N ARG A 117 8.61 -6.31 -1.36
CA ARG A 117 9.48 -5.97 -0.24
C ARG A 117 10.48 -4.93 -0.70
N LEU A 118 10.54 -3.81 -0.01
CA LEU A 118 11.56 -2.78 -0.19
C LEU A 118 12.47 -2.74 1.03
N GLN A 119 13.77 -2.89 0.81
CA GLN A 119 14.81 -2.63 1.79
C GLN A 119 15.66 -1.45 1.30
N VAL A 120 16.05 -0.57 2.21
CA VAL A 120 16.96 0.54 1.91
C VAL A 120 18.15 0.52 2.86
N ASP A 121 19.24 1.19 2.48
CA ASP A 121 20.45 1.24 3.30
C ASP A 121 20.28 2.12 4.54
N HIS A 122 19.55 3.23 4.44
CA HIS A 122 19.33 4.15 5.55
C HIS A 122 18.05 4.98 5.40
N LEU A 123 17.57 5.52 6.53
CA LEU A 123 16.48 6.47 6.57
C LEU A 123 17.02 7.89 6.83
N PRO A 124 16.48 8.94 6.19
CA PRO A 124 16.86 10.32 6.48
C PRO A 124 16.70 10.73 7.95
N SER A 125 15.81 10.05 8.68
CA SER A 125 15.59 10.29 10.11
C SER A 125 16.61 9.59 11.02
N GLY A 126 17.57 8.83 10.48
CA GLY A 126 18.56 8.07 11.25
C GLY A 126 18.04 6.81 11.95
N GLY A 127 16.78 6.42 11.70
CA GLY A 127 16.20 5.21 12.27
C GLY A 127 16.63 3.93 11.55
N ASP A 128 16.42 2.79 12.21
CA ASP A 128 16.64 1.46 11.63
C ASP A 128 15.78 1.25 10.37
N PRO A 129 16.36 1.01 9.18
CA PRO A 129 15.64 0.90 7.92
C PRO A 129 14.94 -0.45 7.80
N LYS A 130 13.90 -0.69 8.60
CA LYS A 130 13.13 -1.93 8.52
C LYS A 130 12.48 -2.10 7.14
N PRO A 131 12.42 -3.33 6.60
CA PRO A 131 11.82 -3.56 5.30
C PRO A 131 10.36 -3.08 5.25
N LEU A 132 10.03 -2.38 4.18
CA LEU A 132 8.67 -1.99 3.84
C LEU A 132 8.05 -3.12 3.01
N TRP A 133 6.86 -3.55 3.43
CA TRP A 133 6.06 -4.50 2.67
C TRP A 133 4.89 -3.78 2.04
N LEU A 134 4.69 -4.01 0.75
CA LEU A 134 3.59 -3.48 -0.04
C LEU A 134 2.82 -4.63 -0.67
N TRP A 135 1.55 -4.39 -0.93
CA TRP A 135 0.75 -5.22 -1.81
C TRP A 135 0.08 -4.35 -2.86
N TRP A 136 0.15 -4.82 -4.10
CA TRP A 136 -0.45 -4.19 -5.26
C TRP A 136 -1.51 -5.12 -5.84
N SER A 137 -2.68 -4.59 -6.17
CA SER A 137 -3.80 -5.37 -6.70
C SER A 137 -3.55 -5.93 -8.10
N ARG A 138 -2.47 -5.51 -8.77
CA ARG A 138 -2.03 -6.15 -10.00
C ARG A 138 -1.37 -7.50 -9.66
N PRO A 139 -1.79 -8.62 -10.28
CA PRO A 139 -1.25 -9.94 -9.94
C PRO A 139 0.20 -10.17 -10.36
N THR A 140 0.71 -9.39 -11.31
CA THR A 140 2.09 -9.48 -11.82
C THR A 140 2.69 -8.10 -12.00
N ALA A 141 3.96 -7.92 -11.64
CA ALA A 141 4.66 -6.65 -11.79
C ALA A 141 5.94 -6.83 -12.62
N ALA A 142 6.10 -6.01 -13.66
CA ALA A 142 7.38 -5.91 -14.36
C ALA A 142 8.41 -5.11 -13.52
N PRO A 143 9.73 -5.21 -13.80
CA PRO A 143 10.77 -4.49 -13.06
C PRO A 143 10.52 -2.99 -12.87
N ALA A 144 10.19 -2.28 -13.95
CA ALA A 144 9.88 -0.85 -13.88
C ALA A 144 8.64 -0.54 -13.05
N GLU A 145 7.65 -1.45 -13.04
CA GLU A 145 6.41 -1.28 -12.29
C GLU A 145 6.62 -1.53 -10.79
N THR A 146 7.45 -2.52 -10.44
CA THR A 146 7.92 -2.74 -9.07
C THR A 146 8.61 -1.50 -8.53
N ASP A 147 9.44 -0.84 -9.35
CA ASP A 147 10.10 0.40 -8.95
C ASP A 147 9.12 1.57 -8.77
N LEU A 148 8.21 1.75 -9.71
CA LEU A 148 7.16 2.77 -9.62
C LEU A 148 6.26 2.58 -8.39
N ALA A 149 5.93 1.33 -8.04
CA ALA A 149 5.10 1.01 -6.89
C ALA A 149 5.75 1.48 -5.59
N TRP A 150 7.01 1.11 -5.32
CA TRP A 150 7.64 1.54 -4.08
C TRP A 150 7.86 3.06 -4.06
N GLN A 151 8.21 3.69 -5.19
CA GLN A 151 8.34 5.14 -5.28
C GLN A 151 7.02 5.86 -4.98
N ALA A 152 5.91 5.39 -5.54
CA ALA A 152 4.58 5.91 -5.25
C ALA A 152 4.23 5.74 -3.76
N SER A 153 4.59 4.60 -3.16
CA SER A 153 4.38 4.40 -1.72
C SER A 153 5.21 5.35 -0.85
N LEU A 154 6.37 5.84 -1.30
CA LEU A 154 7.14 6.84 -0.54
C LEU A 154 6.52 8.24 -0.60
N ARG A 155 5.85 8.58 -1.71
CA ARG A 155 5.10 9.85 -1.86
C ARG A 155 3.89 9.95 -0.94
N ARG A 156 3.43 8.85 -0.34
CA ARG A 156 2.28 8.88 0.58
C ARG A 156 2.47 9.83 1.77
N PHE A 157 3.72 10.07 2.20
CA PHE A 157 4.02 11.04 3.27
C PHE A 157 3.63 12.48 2.91
N ASP A 158 3.44 12.78 1.62
CA ASP A 158 2.96 14.08 1.16
C ASP A 158 1.58 14.41 1.75
N ILE A 159 0.76 13.40 2.10
CA ILE A 159 -0.54 13.64 2.77
C ILE A 159 -0.37 14.13 4.21
N GLU A 160 0.64 13.64 4.93
CA GLU A 160 0.92 14.08 6.30
C GLU A 160 1.46 15.51 6.29
N HIS A 161 2.34 15.82 5.33
CA HIS A 161 2.82 17.18 5.09
C HIS A 161 1.67 18.11 4.69
N PHE A 162 0.75 17.64 3.85
CA PHE A 162 -0.47 18.38 3.51
C PHE A 162 -1.34 18.65 4.75
N PHE A 163 -1.63 17.64 5.57
CA PHE A 163 -2.38 17.82 6.80
C PHE A 163 -1.70 18.77 7.78
N ARG A 164 -0.36 18.76 7.85
CA ARG A 164 0.40 19.71 8.64
C ARG A 164 0.24 21.14 8.11
N MET A 165 0.41 21.35 6.81
CA MET A 165 0.24 22.65 6.15
C MET A 165 -1.16 23.23 6.37
N ILE A 166 -2.23 22.45 6.14
CA ILE A 166 -3.59 23.00 6.31
C ILE A 166 -3.90 23.34 7.77
N LYS A 167 -3.36 22.59 8.74
CA LYS A 167 -3.56 22.86 10.16
C LYS A 167 -2.74 24.06 10.65
N GLN A 168 -1.45 24.08 10.31
CA GLN A 168 -0.49 25.04 10.86
C GLN A 168 -0.43 26.34 10.06
N THR A 169 -0.47 26.25 8.73
CA THR A 169 -0.35 27.42 7.85
C THR A 169 -1.71 28.02 7.52
N LEU A 170 -2.69 27.19 7.14
CA LEU A 170 -4.02 27.68 6.77
C LEU A 170 -4.97 27.79 7.97
N GLY A 171 -4.55 27.33 9.15
CA GLY A 171 -5.34 27.48 10.38
C GLY A 171 -6.61 26.63 10.41
N TRP A 172 -6.64 25.47 9.76
CA TRP A 172 -7.82 24.60 9.72
C TRP A 172 -8.44 24.35 11.11
N THR A 173 -7.59 24.19 12.13
CA THR A 173 -8.02 23.96 13.52
C THR A 173 -7.94 25.20 14.41
N ALA A 174 -7.71 26.39 13.86
CA ALA A 174 -7.54 27.62 14.63
C ALA A 174 -8.86 28.21 15.17
N PRO A 175 -9.97 28.22 14.40
CA PRO A 175 -11.24 28.77 14.90
C PRO A 175 -11.89 27.89 15.96
N ARG A 176 -12.42 28.52 17.02
CA ARG A 176 -13.19 27.85 18.09
C ARG A 176 -14.69 27.90 17.80
N LEU A 177 -15.08 27.31 16.67
CA LEU A 177 -16.48 27.26 16.23
C LEU A 177 -17.27 26.32 17.13
N ARG A 178 -18.45 26.76 17.60
CA ARG A 178 -19.31 25.98 18.51
C ARG A 178 -20.51 25.33 17.80
N ASP A 179 -20.64 25.56 16.51
CA ASP A 179 -21.69 25.03 15.64
C ASP A 179 -21.09 24.11 14.57
N ALA A 180 -21.73 22.98 14.31
CA ALA A 180 -21.23 21.95 13.41
C ALA A 180 -21.23 22.41 11.94
N GLU A 181 -22.29 23.10 11.51
CA GLU A 181 -22.35 23.62 10.15
C GLU A 181 -21.30 24.71 9.91
N ALA A 182 -21.07 25.58 10.90
CA ALA A 182 -20.01 26.57 10.82
C ALA A 182 -18.62 25.92 10.67
N ALA A 183 -18.35 24.83 11.39
CA ALA A 183 -17.10 24.07 11.26
C ALA A 183 -16.94 23.39 9.90
N GLU A 184 -18.04 22.88 9.34
CA GLU A 184 -18.04 22.33 7.97
C GLU A 184 -17.78 23.42 6.93
N ARG A 185 -18.48 24.56 7.00
CA ARG A 185 -18.25 25.72 6.12
C ARG A 185 -16.81 26.20 6.19
N TRP A 186 -16.23 26.28 7.40
CA TRP A 186 -14.82 26.60 7.58
C TRP A 186 -13.89 25.61 6.89
N THR A 187 -14.17 24.31 7.00
CA THR A 187 -13.39 23.27 6.31
C THR A 187 -13.42 23.47 4.79
N TRP A 188 -14.58 23.80 4.22
CA TRP A 188 -14.69 24.11 2.79
C TRP A 188 -13.90 25.34 2.36
N LEU A 189 -13.86 26.40 3.18
CA LEU A 189 -13.02 27.58 2.91
C LEU A 189 -11.52 27.21 2.87
N ILE A 190 -11.06 26.39 3.82
CA ILE A 190 -9.68 25.89 3.83
C ILE A 190 -9.38 25.06 2.57
N VAL A 191 -10.29 24.17 2.17
CA VAL A 191 -10.12 23.34 0.97
C VAL A 191 -10.05 24.22 -0.29
N ALA A 192 -10.88 25.26 -0.39
CA ALA A 192 -10.81 26.22 -1.49
C ALA A 192 -9.45 26.95 -1.52
N GLN A 193 -8.97 27.45 -0.37
CA GLN A 193 -7.67 28.11 -0.26
C GLN A 193 -6.49 27.20 -0.62
N CYS A 194 -6.58 25.91 -0.28
CA CYS A 194 -5.54 24.93 -0.63
C CYS A 194 -5.30 24.85 -2.14
N ARG A 195 -6.34 25.05 -2.96
CA ARG A 195 -6.23 25.00 -4.42
C ARG A 195 -5.38 26.17 -4.94
N GLU A 196 -5.53 27.35 -4.35
CA GLU A 196 -4.80 28.55 -4.73
C GLU A 196 -3.32 28.47 -4.34
N VAL A 197 -3.03 28.05 -3.10
CA VAL A 197 -1.65 27.94 -2.60
C VAL A 197 -0.83 26.90 -3.38
N ARG A 198 -1.44 25.77 -3.76
CA ARG A 198 -0.76 24.76 -4.60
C ARG A 198 -0.50 25.23 -6.03
N GLY A 199 -1.20 26.26 -6.51
CA GLY A 199 -0.97 26.85 -7.84
C GLY A 199 0.19 27.84 -7.89
N LEU A 200 0.70 28.28 -6.73
CA LEU A 200 1.73 29.33 -6.62
C LEU A 200 3.14 28.78 -6.32
N GLU A 201 3.27 27.50 -5.99
CA GLU A 201 4.55 26.85 -5.72
C GLU A 201 5.03 26.05 -6.96
N PRO A 202 6.04 26.52 -7.72
CA PRO A 202 6.82 25.61 -8.53
C PRO A 202 7.63 24.71 -7.59
N VAL A 203 7.60 23.39 -7.82
CA VAL A 203 8.43 22.40 -7.09
C VAL A 203 9.90 22.70 -7.35
N SER A 204 10.48 23.61 -6.57
CA SER A 204 11.91 23.90 -6.58
C SER A 204 12.34 24.58 -5.28
N ARG A 205 13.25 23.90 -4.57
CA ARG A 205 14.07 24.28 -3.40
C ARG A 205 13.50 23.97 -2.01
N CYS A 206 13.94 22.84 -1.46
CA CYS A 206 14.47 22.85 -0.10
C CYS A 206 15.98 23.11 -0.20
N ARG A 207 16.41 24.35 0.11
CA ARG A 207 17.79 24.64 0.51
C ARG A 207 17.92 24.27 1.98
N GLY A 208 19.07 23.68 2.32
CA GLY A 208 19.38 23.26 3.68
C GLY A 208 19.43 24.40 4.69
N ALA A 209 19.19 24.01 5.93
CA ALA A 209 19.80 24.52 7.14
C ALA A 209 19.97 23.32 8.07
#